data_AF-A0AAE3H3G9-F1
#
_entry.id   AF-A0AAE3H3G9-F1
#
_cell.length_a   1.000
_cell.length_b   1.000
_cell.length_c   1.000
_cell.angle_alpha   90.00
_cell.angle_beta   90.00
_cell.angle_gamma   90.00
#
_symmetry.space_group_name_H-M   'P 1'
#
loop_
_entity.id
_entity.type
_entity.pdbx_description
1 polymer ?
#
loop_
_entity_poly.entity_id
_entity_poly.type
_entity_poly.pdbx_seq_one_letter_code
_entity_poly.pdbx_strand_id
1 'polypeptide(L)'
;MENKELNNYLKALDLLQKLLSANNEPFWANWIQQDIESWKSSESTQHHLDAFGGAGSFNDINLNYGENLGYWKNALLSNLASISYGFAKDRSIKLPNNCSTILDGSVCQKCNRIELNKGTITRFLAGKFVPIFIAEYFLTDSYLQLLDLEKLSTDSRIEVFKGQITQEIAQMNVLINQENNAWAPYCASCNASEKVYWEYTTKLV
;
A
#
# COMPACT_ATOMS: atom_id res chain seq x y z
N MET A 1 -11.39 31.03 9.86
CA MET A 1 -11.75 29.89 9.01
C MET A 1 -10.48 29.09 8.86
N GLU A 2 -10.28 28.10 9.74
CA GLU A 2 -9.10 27.24 9.70
C GLU A 2 -9.03 26.59 8.32
N ASN A 3 -7.87 26.67 7.66
CA ASN A 3 -7.74 26.16 6.31
C ASN A 3 -7.87 24.62 6.38
N LYS A 4 -8.98 24.08 5.89
CA LYS A 4 -9.30 22.64 5.94
C LYS A 4 -8.17 21.78 5.36
N GLU A 5 -7.49 22.28 4.33
CA GLU A 5 -6.35 21.61 3.70
C GLU A 5 -5.14 21.53 4.65
N LEU A 6 -4.91 22.57 5.45
CA LEU A 6 -3.85 22.61 6.47
C LEU A 6 -4.07 21.56 7.56
N ASN A 7 -5.31 21.43 8.05
CA ASN A 7 -5.66 20.41 9.03
C ASN A 7 -5.45 19.00 8.45
N ASN A 8 -5.72 18.80 7.17
CA ASN A 8 -5.53 17.52 6.49
C ASN A 8 -4.05 17.17 6.25
N TYR A 9 -3.19 18.14 5.97
CA TYR A 9 -1.74 17.91 5.88
C TYR A 9 -1.17 17.40 7.20
N LEU A 10 -1.51 18.08 8.31
CA LEU A 10 -1.10 17.65 9.64
C LEU A 10 -1.66 16.27 10.01
N LYS A 11 -2.88 15.92 9.59
CA LYS A 11 -3.41 14.56 9.75
C LYS A 11 -2.59 13.51 9.02
N ALA A 12 -2.18 13.78 7.77
CA ALA A 12 -1.33 12.85 7.02
C ALA A 12 0.02 12.64 7.70
N LEU A 13 0.68 13.72 8.13
CA LEU A 13 1.95 13.63 8.86
C LEU A 13 1.80 12.91 10.21
N ASP A 14 0.73 13.18 10.97
CA ASP A 14 0.45 12.51 12.24
C ASP A 14 0.27 10.99 12.05
N LEU A 15 -0.48 10.58 11.02
CA LEU A 15 -0.62 9.16 10.67
C LEU A 15 0.71 8.53 10.25
N LEU A 16 1.49 9.21 9.41
CA LEU A 16 2.81 8.73 8.97
C LEU A 16 3.74 8.53 10.16
N GLN A 17 3.85 9.53 11.04
CA GLN A 17 4.72 9.46 12.22
C GLN A 17 4.33 8.28 13.11
N LYS A 18 3.03 8.13 13.43
CA LYS A 18 2.55 7.03 14.26
C LYS A 18 2.78 5.67 13.62
N LEU A 19 2.52 5.55 12.31
CA LEU A 19 2.75 4.31 11.57
C LEU A 19 4.22 3.92 11.59
N LEU A 20 5.14 4.86 11.34
CA LEU A 20 6.58 4.61 11.34
C LEU A 20 7.10 4.28 12.75
N SER A 21 6.67 5.01 13.77
CA SER A 21 7.03 4.74 15.17
C SER A 21 6.60 3.34 15.61
N ALA A 22 5.38 2.92 15.23
CA ALA A 22 4.87 1.59 15.56
C ALA A 22 5.57 0.44 14.82
N ASN A 23 6.37 0.74 13.78
CA ASN A 23 7.05 -0.25 12.94
C ASN A 23 8.58 -0.17 13.01
N ASN A 24 9.13 0.39 14.09
CA ASN A 24 10.57 0.48 14.33
C ASN A 24 11.34 1.25 13.23
N GLU A 25 10.74 2.32 12.69
CA GLU A 25 11.37 3.24 11.73
C GLU A 25 11.68 4.61 12.39
N PRO A 26 12.56 4.68 13.40
CA PRO A 26 12.75 5.88 14.21
C PRO A 26 13.35 7.05 13.43
N PHE A 27 14.22 6.79 12.45
CA PHE A 27 14.80 7.83 11.61
C PHE A 27 13.70 8.59 10.86
N TRP A 28 12.83 7.87 10.16
CA TRP A 28 11.75 8.46 9.39
C TRP A 28 10.63 9.01 10.27
N ALA A 29 10.31 8.38 11.39
CA ALA A 29 9.36 8.93 12.35
C ALA A 29 9.82 10.31 12.88
N ASN A 30 11.12 10.44 13.21
CA ASN A 30 11.70 11.72 13.64
C ASN A 30 11.77 12.74 12.49
N TRP A 31 12.00 12.29 11.26
CA TRP A 31 11.94 13.17 10.08
C TRP A 31 10.54 13.79 9.93
N ILE A 32 9.49 12.98 9.99
CA ILE A 32 8.10 13.47 9.91
C ILE A 32 7.75 14.37 11.11
N GLN A 33 8.30 14.11 12.30
CA GLN A 33 8.14 15.00 13.44
C GLN A 33 8.73 16.40 13.16
N GLN A 34 9.91 16.47 12.52
CA GLN A 34 10.50 17.75 12.09
C GLN A 34 9.65 18.45 11.01
N ASP A 35 8.99 17.71 10.12
CA ASP A 35 8.05 18.29 9.15
C ASP A 35 6.86 18.96 9.84
N ILE A 36 6.30 18.31 10.87
CA ILE A 36 5.20 18.85 11.67
C ILE A 36 5.62 20.14 12.37
N GLU A 37 6.83 20.18 12.95
CA GLU A 37 7.37 21.35 13.65
C GLU A 37 7.70 22.49 12.69
N SER A 38 8.31 22.19 11.55
CA SER A 38 8.62 23.14 10.48
C SER A 38 7.35 23.81 9.96
N TRP A 39 6.30 23.02 9.77
CA TRP A 39 5.00 23.53 9.36
C TRP A 39 4.36 24.42 10.42
N LYS A 40 4.31 23.98 11.69
CA LYS A 40 3.72 24.77 12.79
C LYS A 40 4.45 26.09 13.06
N SER A 41 5.76 26.13 12.83
CA SER A 41 6.59 27.30 13.11
C SER A 41 6.65 28.32 11.96
N SER A 42 6.68 27.84 10.72
CA SER A 42 7.00 28.67 9.56
C SER A 42 6.18 28.37 8.30
N GLU A 43 5.22 27.45 8.37
CA GLU A 43 4.47 26.95 7.22
C GLU A 43 5.40 26.44 6.09
N SER A 44 6.58 25.94 6.47
CA SER A 44 7.54 25.38 5.51
C SER A 44 7.25 23.91 5.24
N THR A 45 7.35 23.52 3.96
CA THR A 45 7.29 22.12 3.50
C THR A 45 8.57 21.68 2.80
N GLN A 46 9.61 22.50 2.81
CA GLN A 46 10.86 22.20 2.12
C GLN A 46 11.52 20.93 2.67
N HIS A 47 11.63 20.82 3.99
CA HIS A 47 12.18 19.63 4.65
C HIS A 47 11.42 18.34 4.30
N HIS A 48 10.10 18.43 4.11
CA HIS A 48 9.29 17.30 3.68
C HIS A 48 9.62 16.90 2.23
N LEU A 49 9.76 17.87 1.33
CA LEU A 49 10.10 17.62 -0.07
C LEU A 49 11.50 17.02 -0.24
N ASP A 50 12.45 17.40 0.62
CA ASP A 50 13.81 16.88 0.62
C ASP A 50 13.87 15.38 0.96
N ALA A 51 12.81 14.81 1.55
CA ALA A 51 12.68 13.38 1.82
C ALA A 51 12.42 12.52 0.56
N PHE A 52 12.04 13.15 -0.56
CA PHE A 52 11.63 12.45 -1.78
C PHE A 52 12.67 12.60 -2.90
N GLY A 53 13.29 11.47 -3.29
CA GLY A 53 14.23 11.38 -4.40
C GLY A 53 15.61 10.85 -4.00
N GLY A 54 16.25 10.08 -4.88
CA GLY A 54 17.53 9.40 -4.61
C GLY A 54 17.37 8.04 -3.94
N ALA A 55 18.49 7.32 -3.78
CA ALA A 55 18.53 6.03 -3.07
C ALA A 55 18.53 6.27 -1.55
N GLY A 56 17.69 5.53 -0.82
CA GLY A 56 17.47 5.72 0.61
C GLY A 56 16.46 6.82 0.92
N SER A 57 15.57 7.14 -0.02
CA SER A 57 14.53 8.15 0.15
C SER A 57 13.33 7.59 0.93
N PHE A 58 12.38 8.45 1.30
CA PHE A 58 11.15 8.05 1.99
C PHE A 58 10.35 6.98 1.20
N ASN A 59 10.48 6.98 -0.14
CA ASN A 59 9.83 6.01 -1.00
C ASN A 59 10.43 4.60 -0.93
N ASP A 60 11.62 4.45 -0.36
CA ASP A 60 12.31 3.15 -0.22
C ASP A 60 11.93 2.42 1.08
N ILE A 61 11.16 3.06 1.96
CA ILE A 61 10.70 2.47 3.21
C ILE A 61 9.80 1.27 2.91
N ASN A 62 10.05 0.17 3.61
CA ASN A 62 9.23 -1.03 3.50
C ASN A 62 8.94 -1.63 4.87
N LEU A 63 7.66 -1.60 5.26
CA LEU A 63 7.20 -2.05 6.57
C LEU A 63 6.85 -3.55 6.54
N ASN A 64 7.83 -4.40 6.90
CA ASN A 64 7.68 -5.86 7.01
C ASN A 64 7.10 -6.54 5.75
N TYR A 65 7.65 -6.25 4.57
CA TYR A 65 7.24 -6.91 3.32
C TYR A 65 7.23 -8.44 3.45
N GLY A 66 6.25 -9.10 2.82
CA GLY A 66 6.14 -10.55 2.85
C GLY A 66 5.36 -11.11 4.05
N GLU A 67 5.09 -10.28 5.06
CA GLU A 67 4.10 -10.57 6.09
C GLU A 67 2.70 -10.12 5.65
N ASN A 68 1.65 -10.80 6.14
CA ASN A 68 0.27 -10.46 5.76
C ASN A 68 -0.08 -9.00 6.04
N LEU A 69 0.21 -8.50 7.25
CA LEU A 69 -0.05 -7.10 7.60
C LEU A 69 0.93 -6.13 6.93
N GLY A 70 2.11 -6.59 6.52
CA GLY A 70 3.10 -5.78 5.82
C GLY A 70 2.55 -5.16 4.54
N TYR A 71 1.75 -5.91 3.77
CA TYR A 71 1.10 -5.38 2.57
C TYR A 71 0.13 -4.23 2.86
N TRP A 72 -0.64 -4.32 3.94
CA TRP A 72 -1.57 -3.28 4.38
C TRP A 72 -0.84 -2.03 4.88
N LYS A 73 0.21 -2.23 5.69
CA LYS A 73 1.07 -1.14 6.20
C LYS A 73 1.71 -0.36 5.06
N ASN A 74 2.29 -1.06 4.09
CA ASN A 74 2.94 -0.42 2.94
C ASN A 74 1.94 0.28 2.01
N ALA A 75 0.74 -0.28 1.82
CA ALA A 75 -0.31 0.39 1.07
C ALA A 75 -0.74 1.69 1.78
N LEU A 76 -0.91 1.67 3.10
CA LEU A 76 -1.26 2.88 3.87
C LEU A 76 -0.11 3.91 3.80
N LEU A 77 1.12 3.48 4.04
CA LEU A 77 2.32 4.32 3.97
C LEU A 77 2.40 5.04 2.62
N SER A 78 2.30 4.30 1.51
CA SER A 78 2.41 4.86 0.16
C SER A 78 1.31 5.89 -0.15
N ASN A 79 0.07 5.62 0.27
CA ASN A 79 -1.03 6.56 0.07
C ASN A 79 -0.87 7.82 0.93
N LEU A 80 -0.49 7.68 2.20
CA LEU A 80 -0.26 8.83 3.09
C LEU A 80 0.92 9.68 2.61
N ALA A 81 2.01 9.05 2.15
CA ALA A 81 3.15 9.72 1.55
C ALA A 81 2.73 10.54 0.32
N SER A 82 1.88 9.95 -0.54
CA SER A 82 1.36 10.63 -1.72
C SER A 82 0.48 11.83 -1.37
N ILE A 83 -0.37 11.69 -0.34
CA ILE A 83 -1.23 12.77 0.16
C ILE A 83 -0.39 13.91 0.73
N SER A 84 0.58 13.61 1.61
CA SER A 84 1.42 14.62 2.25
C SER A 84 2.33 15.31 1.23
N TYR A 85 2.90 14.56 0.28
CA TYR A 85 3.69 15.10 -0.81
C TYR A 85 2.86 16.04 -1.70
N GLY A 86 1.65 15.65 -2.08
CA GLY A 86 0.75 16.47 -2.88
C GLY A 86 0.46 17.82 -2.24
N PHE A 87 0.25 17.84 -0.92
CA PHE A 87 0.12 19.09 -0.18
C PHE A 87 1.44 19.87 -0.10
N ALA A 88 2.55 19.19 0.20
CA ALA A 88 3.85 19.83 0.34
C ALA A 88 4.29 20.56 -0.94
N LYS A 89 3.96 19.99 -2.10
CA LYS A 89 4.28 20.51 -3.43
C LYS A 89 3.29 21.57 -3.91
N ASP A 90 2.00 21.26 -3.89
CA ASP A 90 0.97 22.05 -4.59
C ASP A 90 -0.07 22.67 -3.64
N ARG A 91 0.10 22.53 -2.31
CA ARG A 91 -0.84 22.98 -1.27
C ARG A 91 -2.26 22.40 -1.43
N SER A 92 -2.38 21.22 -2.03
CA SER A 92 -3.65 20.53 -2.27
C SER A 92 -3.64 19.10 -1.75
N ILE A 93 -4.70 18.69 -1.07
CA ILE A 93 -4.95 17.30 -0.70
C ILE A 93 -5.66 16.60 -1.85
N LYS A 94 -5.01 15.55 -2.37
CA LYS A 94 -5.60 14.65 -3.36
C LYS A 94 -5.74 13.28 -2.70
N LEU A 95 -6.99 12.89 -2.43
CA LEU A 95 -7.26 11.55 -1.93
C LEU A 95 -7.03 10.52 -3.03
N PRO A 96 -6.61 9.30 -2.67
CA PRO A 96 -6.42 8.25 -3.65
C PRO A 96 -7.76 7.91 -4.30
N ASN A 97 -7.78 7.98 -5.62
CA ASN A 97 -8.93 7.64 -6.47
C ASN A 97 -8.71 6.33 -7.25
N ASN A 98 -7.50 5.80 -7.25
CA ASN A 98 -7.13 4.58 -7.93
C ASN A 98 -7.03 3.44 -6.93
N CYS A 99 -7.89 2.45 -7.08
CA CYS A 99 -7.79 1.18 -6.39
C CYS A 99 -7.02 0.20 -7.27
N SER A 100 -6.26 -0.72 -6.68
CA SER A 100 -5.62 -1.78 -7.46
C SER A 100 -6.67 -2.62 -8.20
N THR A 101 -6.50 -2.74 -9.51
CA THR A 101 -7.32 -3.60 -10.38
C THR A 101 -6.52 -4.75 -10.98
N ILE A 102 -5.20 -4.76 -10.76
CA ILE A 102 -4.29 -5.71 -11.39
C ILE A 102 -3.80 -6.72 -10.36
N LEU A 103 -4.05 -7.99 -10.67
CA LEU A 103 -3.42 -9.13 -10.02
C LEU A 103 -2.24 -9.56 -10.89
N ASP A 104 -1.06 -9.71 -10.30
CA ASP A 104 0.14 -10.11 -11.05
C ASP A 104 0.77 -11.40 -10.55
N GLY A 105 1.55 -12.02 -11.42
CA GLY A 105 2.28 -13.24 -11.16
C GLY A 105 3.15 -13.62 -12.34
N SER A 106 3.21 -14.92 -12.60
CA SER A 106 4.03 -15.47 -13.67
C SER A 106 3.29 -16.56 -14.42
N VAL A 107 3.61 -16.76 -15.69
CA VAL A 107 3.13 -17.91 -16.47
C VAL A 107 4.32 -18.72 -16.97
N CYS A 108 4.30 -20.03 -16.71
CA CYS A 108 5.30 -20.95 -17.25
C CYS A 108 5.05 -21.21 -18.73
N GLN A 109 6.04 -20.96 -19.58
CA GLN A 109 5.93 -21.16 -21.04
C GLN A 109 5.87 -22.64 -21.45
N LYS A 110 6.34 -23.56 -20.60
CA LYS A 110 6.34 -25.00 -20.87
C LYS A 110 5.00 -25.67 -20.56
N CYS A 111 4.38 -25.36 -19.42
CA CYS A 111 3.15 -26.01 -18.97
C CYS A 111 1.93 -25.08 -18.93
N ASN A 112 2.08 -23.81 -19.33
CA ASN A 112 1.02 -22.79 -19.35
C ASN A 112 0.29 -22.60 -18.01
N ARG A 113 0.96 -22.91 -16.90
CA ARG A 113 0.43 -22.72 -15.56
C ARG A 113 0.76 -21.31 -15.09
N ILE A 114 -0.25 -20.62 -14.57
CA ILE A 114 -0.08 -19.32 -13.90
C ILE A 114 0.33 -19.60 -12.46
N GLU A 115 1.36 -18.91 -11.97
CA GLU A 115 1.82 -18.98 -10.60
C GLU A 115 1.69 -17.62 -9.95
N LEU A 116 0.91 -17.58 -8.87
CA LEU A 116 0.79 -16.43 -7.98
C LEU A 116 1.62 -16.71 -6.71
N ASN A 117 2.28 -15.69 -6.18
CA ASN A 117 2.98 -15.81 -4.91
C ASN A 117 1.99 -15.76 -3.74
N LYS A 118 2.37 -16.30 -2.59
CA LYS A 118 1.54 -16.34 -1.37
C LYS A 118 0.91 -14.98 -1.03
N GLY A 119 1.69 -13.91 -1.15
CA GLY A 119 1.27 -12.56 -0.82
C GLY A 119 0.54 -11.80 -1.93
N THR A 120 0.43 -12.34 -3.14
CA THR A 120 -0.17 -11.63 -4.29
C THR A 120 -1.61 -11.21 -4.00
N ILE A 121 -2.44 -12.11 -3.48
CA ILE A 121 -3.84 -11.81 -3.17
C ILE A 121 -3.92 -10.76 -2.06
N THR A 122 -3.13 -10.90 -0.99
CA THR A 122 -3.11 -9.94 0.12
C THR A 122 -2.66 -8.55 -0.34
N ARG A 123 -1.60 -8.46 -1.15
CA ARG A 123 -1.12 -7.20 -1.75
C ARG A 123 -2.19 -6.54 -2.61
N PHE A 124 -2.85 -7.33 -3.44
CA PHE A 124 -3.93 -6.86 -4.29
C PHE A 124 -5.10 -6.32 -3.47
N LEU A 125 -5.55 -7.04 -2.44
CA LEU A 125 -6.62 -6.60 -1.52
C LEU A 125 -6.22 -5.32 -0.78
N ALA A 126 -5.00 -5.23 -0.26
CA ALA A 126 -4.51 -4.02 0.40
C ALA A 126 -4.52 -2.81 -0.56
N GLY A 127 -4.03 -2.99 -1.79
CA GLY A 127 -4.04 -1.96 -2.81
C GLY A 127 -5.45 -1.55 -3.28
N LYS A 128 -6.47 -2.41 -3.09
CA LYS A 128 -7.87 -2.08 -3.39
C LYS A 128 -8.56 -1.39 -2.22
N PHE A 129 -8.44 -1.91 -1.01
CA PHE A 129 -9.26 -1.48 0.12
C PHE A 129 -8.65 -0.33 0.94
N VAL A 130 -7.32 -0.18 0.98
CA VAL A 130 -6.71 0.95 1.71
C VAL A 130 -7.16 2.31 1.14
N PRO A 131 -7.16 2.54 -0.20
CA PRO A 131 -7.74 3.76 -0.76
C PRO A 131 -9.19 4.02 -0.34
N ILE A 132 -10.01 2.97 -0.26
CA ILE A 132 -11.42 3.06 0.16
C ILE A 132 -11.49 3.51 1.63
N PHE A 133 -10.75 2.87 2.53
CA PHE A 133 -10.71 3.26 3.94
C PHE A 133 -10.20 4.69 4.13
N ILE A 134 -9.19 5.10 3.35
CA ILE A 134 -8.70 6.49 3.38
C ILE A 134 -9.82 7.46 3.00
N ALA A 135 -10.56 7.18 1.93
CA ALA A 135 -11.69 8.02 1.53
C ALA A 135 -12.79 8.09 2.61
N GLU A 136 -13.01 7.00 3.35
CA GLU A 136 -14.00 6.91 4.43
C GLU A 136 -13.57 7.67 5.70
N TYR A 137 -12.33 7.51 6.14
CA TYR A 137 -11.89 7.97 7.46
C TYR A 137 -11.08 9.26 7.46
N PHE A 138 -10.26 9.51 6.43
CA PHE A 138 -9.20 10.52 6.50
C PHE A 138 -9.70 11.95 6.73
N LEU A 139 -10.80 12.32 6.07
CA LEU A 139 -11.40 13.66 6.18
C LEU A 139 -12.29 13.83 7.43
N THR A 140 -12.42 12.79 8.25
CA THR A 140 -13.25 12.80 9.46
C THR A 140 -12.40 12.97 10.72
N ASP A 141 -13.04 13.08 11.88
CA ASP A 141 -12.35 13.04 13.18
C ASP A 141 -11.92 11.61 13.58
N SER A 142 -12.32 10.61 12.80
CA SER A 142 -11.96 9.20 12.97
C SER A 142 -10.72 8.78 12.16
N TYR A 143 -9.92 9.72 11.65
CA TYR A 143 -8.77 9.42 10.78
C TYR A 143 -7.76 8.44 11.42
N LEU A 144 -7.63 8.44 12.75
CA LEU A 144 -6.76 7.51 13.50
C LEU A 144 -7.20 6.04 13.36
N GLN A 145 -8.45 5.76 12.98
CA GLN A 145 -8.90 4.39 12.70
C GLN A 145 -8.10 3.73 11.56
N LEU A 146 -7.47 4.53 10.68
CA LEU A 146 -6.59 4.03 9.62
C LEU A 146 -5.36 3.27 10.15
N LEU A 147 -4.97 3.48 11.41
CA LEU A 147 -3.84 2.78 12.02
C LEU A 147 -4.21 1.38 12.55
N ASP A 148 -5.50 1.09 12.74
CA ASP A 148 -5.98 -0.23 13.20
C ASP A 148 -6.11 -1.20 12.03
N LEU A 149 -4.96 -1.54 11.44
CA LEU A 149 -4.90 -2.37 10.23
C LEU A 149 -5.30 -3.83 10.49
N GLU A 150 -5.21 -4.31 11.73
CA GLU A 150 -5.72 -5.63 12.11
C GLU A 150 -7.25 -5.69 11.97
N LYS A 151 -7.95 -4.67 12.47
CA LYS A 151 -9.39 -4.53 12.27
C LYS A 151 -9.74 -4.28 10.80
N LEU A 152 -9.05 -3.36 10.13
CA LEU A 152 -9.38 -3.01 8.75
C LEU A 152 -9.15 -4.16 7.77
N SER A 153 -8.09 -4.94 7.95
CA SER A 153 -7.79 -6.09 7.08
C SER A 153 -8.76 -7.27 7.23
N THR A 154 -9.64 -7.23 8.24
CA THR A 154 -10.68 -8.24 8.50
C THR A 154 -12.10 -7.72 8.23
N ASP A 155 -12.23 -6.56 7.57
CA ASP A 155 -13.52 -6.03 7.13
C ASP A 155 -14.26 -7.06 6.26
N SER A 156 -15.53 -7.31 6.57
CA SER A 156 -16.37 -8.28 5.85
C SER A 156 -16.41 -8.08 4.32
N ARG A 157 -16.27 -6.84 3.84
CA ARG A 157 -16.22 -6.52 2.41
C ARG A 157 -15.01 -7.13 1.73
N ILE A 158 -13.89 -7.25 2.44
CA ILE A 158 -12.66 -7.87 1.94
C ILE A 158 -12.88 -9.36 1.73
N GLU A 159 -13.49 -10.06 2.68
CA GLU A 159 -13.73 -11.50 2.56
C GLU A 159 -14.70 -11.83 1.43
N VAL A 160 -15.75 -11.03 1.24
CA VAL A 160 -16.66 -11.15 0.08
C VAL A 160 -15.88 -10.98 -1.23
N PHE A 161 -15.08 -9.92 -1.32
CA PHE A 161 -14.32 -9.61 -2.55
C PHE A 161 -13.24 -10.64 -2.85
N LYS A 162 -12.55 -11.13 -1.81
CA LYS A 162 -11.58 -12.21 -1.89
C LYS A 162 -12.23 -13.48 -2.44
N GLY A 163 -13.43 -13.82 -1.96
CA GLY A 163 -14.21 -14.93 -2.50
C GLY A 163 -14.50 -14.79 -4.00
N GLN A 164 -14.92 -13.59 -4.43
CA GLN A 164 -15.17 -13.29 -5.85
C GLN A 164 -13.91 -13.45 -6.71
N ILE A 165 -12.79 -12.86 -6.28
CA ILE A 165 -11.50 -12.98 -6.98
C ILE A 165 -11.03 -14.43 -7.05
N THR A 166 -11.12 -15.17 -5.93
CA THR A 166 -10.77 -16.60 -5.91
C THR A 166 -11.61 -17.38 -6.91
N GLN A 167 -12.90 -17.07 -7.06
CA GLN A 167 -13.76 -17.68 -8.08
C GLN A 167 -13.36 -17.30 -9.51
N GLU A 168 -13.03 -16.03 -9.78
CA GLU A 168 -12.55 -15.59 -11.10
C GLU A 168 -11.26 -16.33 -11.49
N ILE A 169 -10.29 -16.40 -10.59
CA ILE A 169 -8.99 -17.04 -10.89
C ILE A 169 -9.06 -18.57 -10.86
N ALA A 170 -10.04 -19.18 -10.18
CA ALA A 170 -10.21 -20.64 -10.18
C ALA A 170 -10.55 -21.18 -11.57
N GLN A 171 -11.12 -20.35 -12.45
CA GLN A 171 -11.36 -20.70 -13.86
C GLN A 171 -10.07 -20.66 -14.69
N MET A 172 -8.99 -20.10 -14.14
CA MET A 172 -7.69 -20.01 -14.76
C MET A 172 -6.82 -21.17 -14.25
N ASN A 173 -5.86 -21.64 -15.07
CA ASN A 173 -4.92 -22.69 -14.67
C ASN A 173 -3.87 -22.15 -13.67
N VAL A 174 -4.33 -21.70 -12.50
CA VAL A 174 -3.56 -20.98 -11.48
C VAL A 174 -3.09 -21.94 -10.39
N LEU A 175 -1.85 -21.72 -9.95
CA LEU A 175 -1.24 -22.29 -8.77
C LEU A 175 -0.83 -21.15 -7.85
N ILE A 176 -1.27 -21.19 -6.59
CA ILE A 176 -0.79 -20.26 -5.57
C ILE A 176 0.39 -20.93 -4.88
N ASN A 177 1.59 -20.39 -5.10
CA ASN A 177 2.80 -20.87 -4.45
C ASN A 177 2.81 -20.39 -2.98
N GLN A 178 2.58 -21.33 -2.06
CA GLN A 178 2.51 -21.06 -0.62
C GLN A 178 3.89 -20.92 0.05
N GLU A 179 4.96 -21.31 -0.63
CA GLU A 179 6.30 -21.41 -0.06
C GLU A 179 7.16 -20.17 -0.33
N ASN A 180 6.80 -19.36 -1.34
CA ASN A 180 7.60 -18.22 -1.74
C ASN A 180 6.79 -16.91 -1.79
N ASN A 181 7.35 -15.87 -1.17
CA ASN A 181 6.84 -14.50 -1.25
C ASN A 181 7.42 -13.72 -2.43
N ALA A 182 8.46 -14.26 -3.09
CA ALA A 182 9.19 -13.64 -4.17
C ALA A 182 9.12 -14.45 -5.47
N TRP A 183 9.60 -13.84 -6.56
CA TRP A 183 9.72 -14.49 -7.85
C TRP A 183 10.61 -15.74 -7.75
N ALA A 184 10.03 -16.91 -8.04
CA ALA A 184 10.78 -18.15 -8.15
C ALA A 184 11.28 -18.34 -9.61
N PRO A 185 12.59 -18.61 -9.82
CA PRO A 185 13.16 -18.75 -11.16
C PRO A 185 12.68 -20.00 -11.91
N TYR A 186 12.15 -21.00 -11.20
CA TYR A 186 11.64 -22.24 -11.76
C TYR A 186 10.15 -22.40 -11.51
N CYS A 187 9.45 -23.02 -12.46
CA CYS A 187 8.05 -23.38 -12.33
C CYS A 187 7.87 -24.45 -11.25
N ALA A 188 7.01 -24.18 -10.27
CA ALA A 188 6.70 -25.11 -9.18
C ALA A 188 6.03 -26.41 -9.66
N SER A 189 5.40 -26.40 -10.84
CA SER A 189 4.72 -27.58 -11.40
C SER A 189 5.60 -28.45 -12.29
N CYS A 190 6.57 -27.90 -13.03
CA CYS A 190 7.33 -28.66 -14.03
C CYS A 190 8.85 -28.37 -14.03
N ASN A 191 9.31 -27.54 -13.09
CA ASN A 191 10.70 -27.14 -12.90
C ASN A 191 11.38 -26.44 -14.10
N ALA A 192 10.59 -25.97 -15.08
CA ALA A 192 11.13 -25.18 -16.20
C ALA A 192 11.53 -23.77 -15.73
N SER A 193 12.63 -23.25 -16.27
CA SER A 193 13.11 -21.89 -16.01
C SER A 193 12.40 -20.81 -16.84
N GLU A 194 11.64 -21.22 -17.84
CA GLU A 194 10.96 -20.31 -18.78
C GLU A 194 9.65 -19.81 -18.15
N LYS A 195 9.77 -18.72 -17.40
CA LYS A 195 8.64 -18.00 -16.82
C LYS A 195 8.64 -16.57 -17.33
N VAL A 196 7.45 -16.06 -17.66
CA VAL A 196 7.27 -14.66 -18.06
C VAL A 196 6.25 -14.01 -17.14
N TYR A 197 6.31 -12.68 -17.05
CA TYR A 197 5.36 -11.88 -16.29
C TYR A 197 3.93 -12.11 -16.78
N TRP A 198 3.00 -12.16 -15.84
CA TRP A 198 1.58 -12.30 -16.12
C TRP A 198 0.80 -11.29 -15.26
N GLU A 199 -0.22 -10.69 -15.87
CA GLU A 199 -1.14 -9.79 -15.20
C GLU A 199 -2.59 -10.11 -15.58
N TYR A 200 -3.50 -9.84 -14.65
CA TYR A 200 -4.94 -9.94 -14.83
C TYR A 200 -5.62 -8.72 -14.26
N THR A 201 -6.34 -8.00 -15.11
CA THR A 201 -7.20 -6.90 -14.67
C THR A 201 -8.56 -7.46 -14.29
N THR A 202 -8.92 -7.37 -13.01
CA THR A 202 -10.26 -7.80 -12.56
C THR A 202 -11.34 -6.87 -13.13
N LYS A 203 -12.52 -7.45 -13.38
CA LYS A 203 -13.72 -6.69 -13.76
C LYS A 203 -14.55 -6.28 -12.55
N LEU A 204 -14.14 -6.68 -11.34
CA LEU A 204 -14.84 -6.39 -10.10
C LEU A 204 -14.51 -4.95 -9.67
N VAL A 205 -15.48 -4.06 -9.84
CA VAL A 205 -15.43 -2.65 -9.41
C VAL A 205 -15.75 -2.58 -7.93
#